data_AF-A0A8S2GBT3-F1
#
_entry.id   AF-A0A8S2GBT3-F1
#
_cell.length_a   1.000
_cell.length_b   1.000
_cell.length_c   1.000
_cell.angle_alpha   90.00
_cell.angle_beta   90.00
_cell.angle_gamma   90.00
#
_symmetry.space_group_name_H-M   'P 1'
#
loop_
_entity.id
_entity.type
_entity.pdbx_description
1 polymer ?
#
loop_
_entity_poly.entity_id
_entity_poly.type
_entity_poly.pdbx_seq_one_letter_code
_entity_poly.pdbx_strand_id
1 'polypeptide(L)'
;RKQMASLPTESLYHVAMIHWTINMGMEPASKALALFIRHGCQIQSTVSDTVTVVHTLVHSQGFSLSKEDESMLQELRASGHLSILIA
;
A
#
# COMPACT_ATOMS: atom_id res chain seq x y z
N ARG A 1 17.45 -47.98 -5.01
CA ARG A 1 17.87 -46.58 -4.85
C ARG A 1 17.07 -45.73 -5.85
N LYS A 2 15.97 -45.11 -5.42
CA LYS A 2 15.23 -44.10 -6.20
C LYS A 2 15.40 -42.78 -5.46
N GLN A 3 15.81 -41.75 -6.20
CA GLN A 3 15.96 -40.38 -5.73
C GLN A 3 14.65 -39.87 -5.14
N MET A 4 14.72 -39.24 -3.97
CA MET A 4 13.82 -38.15 -3.63
C MET A 4 14.70 -36.91 -3.56
N ALA A 5 14.60 -36.08 -4.60
CA ALA A 5 15.11 -34.73 -4.54
C ALA A 5 14.32 -34.02 -3.43
N SER A 6 15.00 -33.62 -2.37
CA SER A 6 14.48 -32.58 -1.49
C SER A 6 14.48 -31.29 -2.31
N LEU A 7 13.30 -30.89 -2.80
CA LEU A 7 13.11 -29.53 -3.28
C LEU A 7 13.51 -28.60 -2.13
N PRO A 8 14.46 -27.67 -2.32
CA PRO A 8 14.70 -26.63 -1.33
C PRO A 8 13.38 -25.88 -1.18
N THR A 9 12.93 -25.73 0.06
CA THR A 9 11.75 -24.94 0.44
C THR A 9 11.84 -23.61 -0.29
N GLU A 10 11.08 -23.46 -1.38
CA GLU A 10 10.95 -22.16 -2.03
C GLU A 10 10.42 -21.24 -0.95
N SER A 11 11.20 -20.23 -0.58
CA SER A 11 10.69 -19.08 0.14
C SER A 11 9.60 -18.49 -0.74
N LEU A 12 8.38 -19.00 -0.59
CA LEU A 12 7.18 -18.49 -1.23
C LEU A 12 7.01 -17.08 -0.70
N TYR A 13 7.58 -16.11 -1.42
CA TYR A 13 7.32 -14.71 -1.20
C TYR A 13 5.81 -14.54 -1.39
N HIS A 14 5.09 -14.40 -0.28
CA HIS A 14 3.70 -13.97 -0.33
C HIS A 14 3.75 -12.48 -0.67
N VAL A 15 3.53 -12.18 -1.94
CA VAL A 15 3.42 -10.81 -2.43
C VAL A 15 1.96 -10.42 -2.31
N ALA A 16 1.66 -9.48 -1.43
CA ALA A 16 0.34 -8.87 -1.33
C ALA A 16 0.37 -7.49 -1.98
N MET A 17 -0.65 -7.16 -2.78
CA MET A 17 -0.74 -5.86 -3.44
C MET A 17 -1.85 -5.05 -2.78
N ILE A 18 -1.50 -3.87 -2.26
CA ILE A 18 -2.45 -2.95 -1.65
C ILE A 18 -2.67 -1.77 -2.58
N HIS A 19 -3.92 -1.55 -2.97
CA HIS A 19 -4.35 -0.40 -3.74
C HIS A 19 -4.99 0.62 -2.79
N TRP A 20 -4.52 1.86 -2.86
CA TRP A 20 -5.13 3.00 -2.17
C TRP A 20 -5.64 4.00 -3.19
N THR A 21 -6.85 4.50 -2.97
CA THR A 21 -7.43 5.57 -3.78
C THR A 21 -7.57 6.81 -2.92
N ILE A 22 -7.03 7.93 -3.41
CA ILE A 22 -6.93 9.20 -2.68
C ILE A 22 -7.66 10.28 -3.48
N ASN A 23 -8.64 10.94 -2.88
CA ASN A 23 -9.31 12.10 -3.47
C ASN A 23 -8.64 13.40 -3.01
N MET A 24 -7.99 14.10 -3.95
CA MET A 24 -7.14 15.28 -3.80
C MET A 24 -7.89 16.59 -3.51
N GLY A 25 -9.22 16.55 -3.37
CA GLY A 25 -10.06 17.74 -3.11
C GLY A 25 -9.80 18.48 -1.79
N MET A 26 -8.83 18.04 -0.95
CA MET A 26 -8.46 18.70 0.31
C MET A 26 -6.94 18.64 0.57
N GLU A 27 -6.40 19.64 1.28
CA GLU A 27 -4.98 19.69 1.68
C GLU A 27 -4.44 18.38 2.31
N PRO A 28 -5.11 17.72 3.28
CA PRO A 28 -4.59 16.48 3.89
C PRO A 28 -4.43 15.31 2.90
N ALA A 29 -5.12 15.31 1.75
CA ALA A 29 -4.95 14.27 0.73
C ALA A 29 -3.55 14.33 0.07
N SER A 30 -2.98 15.54 -0.09
CA SER A 30 -1.62 15.72 -0.59
C SER A 30 -0.56 15.19 0.39
N LYS A 31 -0.81 15.31 1.70
CA LYS A 31 0.06 14.75 2.76
C LYS A 31 0.03 13.22 2.74
N ALA A 32 -1.15 12.63 2.58
CA ALA A 32 -1.28 11.17 2.42
C ALA A 32 -0.55 10.66 1.17
N LEU A 33 -0.67 11.34 0.03
CA LEU A 33 0.06 10.97 -1.18
C LEU A 33 1.58 11.03 -0.96
N ALA A 34 2.09 12.09 -0.34
CA ALA A 34 3.51 12.23 -0.02
C ALA A 34 4.01 11.12 0.93
N LEU A 35 3.20 10.76 1.93
CA LEU A 35 3.47 9.64 2.83
C LEU A 35 3.58 8.32 2.05
N PHE A 36 2.62 8.00 1.19
CA PHE A 36 2.66 6.77 0.40
C PHE A 36 3.89 6.69 -0.50
N ILE A 37 4.25 7.79 -1.17
CA ILE A 37 5.47 7.85 -1.99
C ILE A 37 6.72 7.61 -1.13
N ARG A 38 6.80 8.22 0.06
CA ARG A 38 7.92 8.02 1.00
C ARG A 38 8.06 6.58 1.45
N HIS A 39 6.96 5.84 1.58
CA HIS A 39 6.95 4.42 1.93
C HIS A 39 7.06 3.48 0.71
N GLY A 40 7.43 4.01 -0.46
CA GLY A 40 7.71 3.20 -1.65
C GLY A 40 6.45 2.73 -2.38
N CYS A 41 5.28 3.34 -2.12
CA CYS A 41 4.12 3.14 -2.99
C CYS A 41 4.38 3.79 -4.35
N GLN A 42 3.87 3.16 -5.41
CA GLN A 42 3.94 3.66 -6.77
C GLN A 42 2.60 4.26 -7.17
N ILE A 43 2.60 5.40 -7.87
CA ILE A 43 1.38 5.94 -8.48
C ILE A 43 1.02 5.05 -9.66
N GLN A 44 -0.15 4.42 -9.61
CA GLN A 44 -0.67 3.58 -10.69
C GLN A 44 -1.48 4.41 -11.69
N SER A 45 -2.26 5.38 -11.21
CA SER A 45 -3.14 6.19 -12.05
C SER A 45 -3.47 7.53 -11.38
N THR A 46 -3.75 8.53 -12.21
CA THR A 46 -4.32 9.81 -11.80
C THR A 46 -5.46 10.14 -12.76
N VAL A 47 -6.67 10.26 -12.24
CA VAL A 47 -7.88 10.60 -13.00
C VAL A 47 -8.61 11.72 -12.29
N SER A 48 -8.72 12.87 -12.94
CA SER A 48 -9.25 14.10 -12.35
C SER A 48 -8.55 14.40 -11.00
N ASP A 49 -9.30 14.48 -9.91
CA ASP A 49 -8.78 14.71 -8.56
C ASP A 49 -8.51 13.42 -7.79
N THR A 50 -8.53 12.26 -8.43
CA THR A 50 -8.33 10.96 -7.77
C THR A 50 -6.98 10.35 -8.16
N VAL A 51 -6.17 10.00 -7.17
CA VAL A 51 -4.88 9.32 -7.34
C VAL A 51 -4.98 7.91 -6.78
N THR A 52 -4.63 6.92 -7.60
CA THR A 52 -4.49 5.54 -7.16
C THR A 52 -3.02 5.22 -6.97
N VAL A 53 -2.66 4.77 -5.77
CA VAL A 53 -1.31 4.30 -5.44
C VAL A 53 -1.33 2.82 -5.08
N VAL A 54 -0.27 2.12 -5.42
CA VAL A 54 -0.11 0.69 -5.17
C VAL A 54 1.14 0.46 -4.34
N HIS A 55 1.01 -0.37 -3.31
CA HIS A 55 2.13 -0.87 -2.52
C HIS A 55 2.23 -2.37 -2.68
N THR A 56 3.42 -2.85 -3.03
CA THR A 56 3.71 -4.28 -3.13
C THR A 56 4.38 -4.71 -1.84
N LEU A 57 3.62 -5.36 -0.96
CA LEU A 57 4.15 -5.93 0.28
C LEU A 57 4.89 -7.23 -0.06
N VAL A 58 6.21 -7.17 0.04
CA VAL A 58 7.04 -8.38 0.13
C VAL A 58 7.13 -8.72 1.61
N HIS A 59 6.64 -9.90 2.00
CA HIS A 59 6.39 -10.39 3.38
C HIS A 59 7.46 -10.09 4.47
N SER A 60 8.67 -9.64 4.10
CA SER A 60 9.73 -9.20 5.02
C SER A 60 9.72 -7.70 5.36
N GLN A 61 8.91 -6.87 4.69
CA GLN A 61 8.82 -5.42 4.93
C GLN A 61 7.36 -5.05 5.18
N GLY A 62 7.02 -4.85 6.46
CA GLY A 62 5.73 -4.33 6.86
C GLY A 62 5.63 -2.82 6.57
N PHE A 63 4.41 -2.35 6.36
CA PHE A 63 4.10 -0.93 6.25
C PHE A 63 3.96 -0.34 7.66
N SER A 64 5.08 0.06 8.27
CA SER A 64 5.08 0.66 9.61
C SER A 64 4.83 2.16 9.52
N LEU A 65 3.72 2.62 10.08
CA LEU A 65 3.34 4.02 10.17
C LEU A 65 3.60 4.59 11.56
N SER A 66 3.82 5.90 11.64
CA SER A 66 3.77 6.60 12.92
C SER A 66 2.31 6.75 13.38
N LYS A 67 2.09 6.97 14.69
CA LYS A 67 0.73 7.21 15.22
C LYS A 67 0.05 8.43 14.58
N GLU A 68 0.83 9.45 14.23
CA GLU A 68 0.34 10.67 13.57
C GLU A 68 -0.13 10.35 12.15
N ASP A 69 0.66 9.57 11.40
CA ASP A 69 0.30 9.11 10.06
C ASP A 69 -0.95 8.21 10.09
N GLU A 70 -1.05 7.30 11.07
CA GLU A 70 -2.22 6.46 11.26
C GLU A 70 -3.49 7.29 11.52
N SER A 71 -3.42 8.30 12.39
CA SER A 71 -4.55 9.18 12.69
C SER A 71 -5.02 9.93 11.43
N MET A 72 -4.07 10.51 10.68
CA MET A 72 -4.37 11.24 9.44
C MET A 72 -5.05 10.33 8.39
N LEU A 73 -4.55 9.11 8.20
CA LEU A 73 -5.15 8.16 7.25
C LEU A 73 -6.54 7.71 7.70
N GLN A 74 -6.78 7.56 9.01
CA GLN A 74 -8.11 7.27 9.55
C GLN A 74 -9.09 8.41 9.31
N GLU A 75 -8.68 9.68 9.49
CA GLU A 75 -9.51 10.85 9.20
C GLU A 75 -9.86 10.96 7.71
N LEU A 76 -8.89 10.72 6.82
CA LEU A 76 -9.12 10.69 5.38
C LEU A 76 -10.06 9.55 4.96
N ARG A 77 -9.96 8.39 5.62
CA ARG A 77 -10.89 7.29 5.40
C ARG A 77 -12.30 7.62 5.89
N ALA A 78 -12.42 8.20 7.08
CA ALA A 78 -13.71 8.58 7.66
C ALA A 78 -14.43 9.66 6.85
N SER A 79 -13.67 10.55 6.20
CA SER A 79 -14.19 11.59 5.30
C SER A 79 -14.46 11.09 3.87
N GLY A 80 -14.15 9.83 3.56
CA GLY A 80 -14.37 9.23 2.23
C GLY A 80 -13.31 9.61 1.18
N HIS A 81 -12.23 10.28 1.58
CA HIS A 81 -11.13 10.67 0.71
C HIS A 81 -10.06 9.59 0.54
N LEU A 82 -10.09 8.53 1.37
CA LEU A 82 -9.18 7.40 1.30
C LEU A 82 -9.95 6.07 1.32
N SER A 83 -9.73 5.24 0.30
CA SER A 83 -10.21 3.86 0.27
C SER A 83 -9.06 2.89 -0.01
N ILE A 84 -9.20 1.65 0.48
CA ILE A 84 -8.22 0.58 0.30
C ILE A 84 -8.89 -0.62 -0.38
N LEU A 85 -8.19 -1.24 -1.30
CA LEU A 85 -8.52 -2.55 -1.87
C LEU A 85 -7.30 -3.44 -1.70
N ILE A 86 -7.46 -4.60 -1.05
CA ILE A 86 -6.41 -5.61 -0.91
C ILE A 86 -6.69 -6.66 -2.00
N ALA A 87 -5.72 -6.88 -2.89
CA ALA A 87 -5.80 -7.83 -4.00
C ALA A 87 -4.84 -9.01 -3.79
#